data_AF-A0A151SIU5-F1
#
_entry.id   AF-A0A151SIU5-F1
#
_cell.length_a   1.000
_cell.length_b   1.000
_cell.length_c   1.000
_cell.angle_alpha   90.00
_cell.angle_beta   90.00
_cell.angle_gamma   90.00
#
_symmetry.space_group_name_H-M   'P 1'
#
loop_
_entity.id
_entity.type
_entity.pdbx_description
1 polymer ?
#
loop_
_entity_poly.entity_id
_entity_poly.type
_entity_poly.pdbx_seq_one_letter_code
_entity_poly.pdbx_strand_id
1 'polypeptide(L)'
;LMFMRMIVADSIKKTLPKIESILKTFMGFVGERSQTTDKSLVGTLMSALTTIKFDGSRTMDEYVTEMTNIAARLKSFGMTVNENFLGNVLLYCGINI
;
A
#
# COMPACT_ATOMS: atom_id res chain seq x y z
N LEU A 1 20.48 -0.90 50.81
CA LEU A 1 20.70 -0.71 49.35
C LEU A 1 20.31 -1.93 48.50
N MET A 2 20.58 -3.16 48.95
CA MET A 2 20.32 -4.41 48.22
C MET A 2 18.83 -4.64 47.90
N PHE A 3 17.94 -4.35 48.84
CA PHE A 3 16.48 -4.52 48.68
C PHE A 3 15.88 -3.65 47.57
N MET A 4 16.27 -2.38 47.47
CA MET A 4 15.80 -1.51 46.38
C MET A 4 16.24 -2.03 45.00
N ARG A 5 17.48 -2.54 44.88
CA ARG A 5 17.96 -3.14 43.64
C ARG A 5 17.18 -4.41 43.26
N MET A 6 16.82 -5.23 44.25
CA MET A 6 16.02 -6.43 44.02
C MET A 6 14.59 -6.09 43.57
N ILE A 7 13.95 -5.09 44.18
CA ILE A 7 12.61 -4.62 43.78
C ILE A 7 12.61 -4.07 42.35
N VAL A 8 13.63 -3.28 41.99
CA VAL A 8 13.80 -2.74 40.63
C VAL A 8 14.06 -3.87 39.61
N ALA A 9 14.90 -4.85 39.94
CA ALA A 9 15.16 -5.98 39.05
C ALA A 9 13.92 -6.85 38.82
N ASP A 10 13.13 -7.08 39.87
CA ASP A 10 11.90 -7.89 39.81
C ASP A 10 10.80 -7.19 39.00
N SER A 11 10.65 -5.87 39.19
CA SER A 11 9.70 -5.06 38.42
C SER A 11 10.07 -4.96 36.94
N ILE A 12 11.36 -4.82 36.61
CA ILE A 12 11.85 -4.87 35.21
C ILE A 12 11.59 -6.26 34.61
N LYS A 13 11.94 -7.35 35.33
CA LYS A 13 11.69 -8.73 34.87
C LYS A 13 10.22 -9.00 34.57
N LYS A 14 9.30 -8.43 35.35
CA LYS A 14 7.85 -8.57 35.14
C LYS A 14 7.33 -7.67 34.03
N THR A 15 7.91 -6.50 33.86
CA THR A 15 7.45 -5.49 32.89
C THR A 15 7.97 -5.78 31.48
N LEU A 16 9.16 -6.36 31.33
CA LEU A 16 9.75 -6.67 30.04
C LEU A 16 8.88 -7.62 29.18
N PRO A 17 8.38 -8.78 29.68
CA PRO A 17 7.46 -9.64 28.91
C PRO A 17 6.14 -8.93 28.56
N LYS A 18 5.68 -8.02 29.43
CA LYS A 18 4.46 -7.23 29.19
C LYS A 18 4.67 -6.24 28.03
N ILE A 19 5.82 -5.56 28.00
CA ILE A 19 6.21 -4.67 26.88
C ILE A 19 6.32 -5.46 25.59
N GLU A 20 6.97 -6.62 25.61
CA GLU A 20 7.12 -7.49 24.43
C GLU A 20 5.76 -7.94 23.88
N SER A 21 4.84 -8.34 24.75
CA SER A 21 3.46 -8.70 24.37
C SER A 21 2.69 -7.54 23.74
N ILE A 22 2.83 -6.32 24.29
CA ILE A 22 2.23 -5.10 23.73
C ILE A 22 2.83 -4.79 22.36
N LEU A 23 4.15 -4.85 22.23
CA LEU A 23 4.85 -4.58 20.98
C LEU A 23 4.41 -5.57 19.88
N LYS A 24 4.29 -6.85 20.23
CA LYS A 24 3.80 -7.90 19.33
C LYS A 24 2.37 -7.64 18.86
N THR A 25 1.48 -7.27 19.79
CA THR A 25 0.08 -6.95 19.47
C THR A 25 -0.01 -5.70 18.57
N PHE A 26 0.79 -4.68 18.87
CA PHE A 26 0.88 -3.46 18.07
C PHE A 26 1.42 -3.73 16.67
N MET A 27 2.50 -4.51 16.54
CA MET A 27 3.05 -4.92 15.24
C MET A 27 2.03 -5.71 14.42
N GLY A 28 1.25 -6.60 15.06
CA GLY A 28 0.14 -7.31 14.41
C GLY A 28 -0.92 -6.34 13.87
N PHE A 29 -1.39 -5.41 14.72
CA PHE A 29 -2.37 -4.40 14.32
C PHE A 29 -1.87 -3.49 13.19
N VAL A 30 -0.61 -3.04 13.25
CA VAL A 30 -0.01 -2.23 12.19
C VAL A 30 0.08 -3.02 10.89
N GLY A 31 0.49 -4.29 10.94
CA GLY A 31 0.53 -5.18 9.79
C GLY A 31 -0.85 -5.38 9.16
N GLU A 32 -1.87 -5.69 9.97
CA GLU A 32 -3.25 -5.84 9.51
C GLU A 32 -3.78 -4.56 8.86
N ARG A 33 -3.58 -3.41 9.52
CA ARG A 33 -4.01 -2.11 8.99
C ARG A 33 -3.29 -1.78 7.68
N SER A 34 -1.97 -1.99 7.61
CA SER A 34 -1.20 -1.81 6.38
C SER A 34 -1.76 -2.67 5.25
N GLN A 35 -1.98 -3.96 5.48
CA GLN A 35 -2.55 -4.86 4.47
C GLN A 35 -3.94 -4.43 4.01
N THR A 36 -4.79 -3.94 4.93
CA THR A 36 -6.12 -3.42 4.55
C THR A 36 -6.03 -2.14 3.74
N THR A 37 -5.11 -1.23 4.09
CA THR A 37 -4.84 -0.01 3.33
C THR A 37 -4.29 -0.33 1.95
N ASP A 38 -3.34 -1.26 1.85
CA ASP A 38 -2.77 -1.74 0.59
C ASP A 38 -3.85 -2.34 -0.31
N LYS A 39 -4.75 -3.17 0.24
CA LYS A 39 -5.90 -3.73 -0.51
C LYS A 39 -6.87 -2.65 -1.01
N SER A 40 -7.19 -1.67 -0.16
CA SER A 40 -8.06 -0.56 -0.56
C SER A 40 -7.41 0.30 -1.66
N LEU A 41 -6.10 0.53 -1.54
CA LEU A 41 -5.32 1.33 -2.47
C LEU A 41 -5.19 0.65 -3.84
N VAL A 42 -4.99 -0.68 -3.88
CA VAL A 42 -5.04 -1.46 -5.12
C VAL A 42 -6.40 -1.29 -5.81
N GLY A 43 -7.51 -1.36 -5.04
CA GLY A 43 -8.85 -1.12 -5.57
C GLY A 43 -9.03 0.30 -6.13
N THR A 44 -8.56 1.32 -5.41
CA THR A 44 -8.59 2.71 -5.88
C THR A 44 -7.78 2.93 -7.15
N LEU A 45 -6.56 2.39 -7.21
CA LEU A 45 -5.70 2.48 -8.39
C LEU A 45 -6.33 1.78 -9.60
N MET A 46 -6.96 0.63 -9.38
CA MET A 46 -7.66 -0.09 -10.44
C MET A 46 -8.88 0.67 -10.95
N SER A 47 -9.66 1.26 -10.04
CA SER A 47 -10.78 2.15 -10.40
C SER A 47 -10.29 3.36 -11.20
N ALA A 48 -9.21 4.02 -10.75
CA ALA A 48 -8.61 5.15 -11.45
C ALA A 48 -8.16 4.76 -12.87
N LEU A 49 -7.47 3.62 -13.01
CA LEU A 49 -6.99 3.12 -14.30
C LEU A 49 -8.15 2.87 -15.29
N THR A 50 -9.29 2.36 -14.82
CA THR A 50 -10.48 2.11 -15.68
C THR A 50 -11.33 3.35 -15.94
N THR A 51 -11.20 4.40 -15.12
CA THR A 51 -12.03 5.61 -15.19
C THR A 51 -11.32 6.76 -15.88
N ILE A 52 -9.99 6.73 -15.96
CA ILE A 52 -9.20 7.71 -16.72
C ILE A 52 -9.67 7.70 -18.17
N LYS A 53 -10.33 8.79 -18.57
CA LYS A 53 -10.73 9.07 -19.94
C LYS A 53 -9.85 10.17 -20.50
N PHE A 54 -9.53 10.07 -21.78
CA PHE A 54 -8.90 11.17 -22.49
C PHE A 54 -9.98 12.19 -22.85
N ASP A 55 -9.97 13.35 -22.18
CA ASP A 55 -10.97 14.42 -22.36
C ASP A 55 -10.45 15.58 -23.22
N GLY A 56 -9.23 15.46 -23.75
CA GLY A 56 -8.56 16.48 -24.55
C GLY A 56 -8.03 17.68 -23.74
N SER A 57 -8.19 17.69 -22.41
CA SER A 57 -7.65 18.76 -21.55
C SER A 57 -6.14 18.62 -21.31
N ARG A 58 -5.63 17.39 -21.43
CA ARG A 58 -4.22 17.03 -21.20
C ARG A 58 -3.59 16.54 -22.49
N THR A 59 -2.26 16.67 -22.57
CA THR A 59 -1.51 16.11 -23.70
C THR A 59 -1.53 14.58 -23.66
N MET A 60 -1.30 13.98 -24.82
CA MET A 60 -1.22 12.53 -24.97
C MET A 60 -0.09 11.92 -24.12
N ASP A 61 1.06 12.61 -24.02
CA ASP A 61 2.19 12.16 -23.23
C ASP A 61 1.90 12.19 -21.72
N GLU A 62 1.21 13.23 -21.23
CA GLU A 62 0.78 13.31 -19.83
C GLU A 62 -0.20 12.18 -19.50
N TYR A 63 -1.11 11.88 -20.43
CA TYR A 63 -2.09 10.82 -20.28
C TYR A 63 -1.44 9.42 -20.21
N VAL A 64 -0.54 9.11 -21.14
CA VAL A 64 0.21 7.84 -21.14
C VAL A 64 1.10 7.71 -19.90
N THR A 65 1.72 8.80 -19.47
CA THR A 65 2.57 8.83 -18.27
C THR A 65 1.75 8.53 -17.02
N GLU A 66 0.55 9.09 -16.89
CA GLU A 66 -0.35 8.82 -15.75
C GLU A 66 -0.77 7.35 -15.72
N MET A 67 -1.20 6.79 -16.85
CA MET A 67 -1.56 5.37 -16.95
C MET A 67 -0.39 4.46 -16.58
N THR A 68 0.79 4.75 -17.10
CA THR A 68 2.00 3.96 -16.87
C THR A 68 2.41 4.02 -15.40
N ASN A 69 2.29 5.18 -14.76
CA ASN A 69 2.55 5.34 -13.32
C ASN A 69 1.57 4.51 -12.47
N ILE A 70 0.27 4.54 -12.79
CA ILE A 70 -0.73 3.72 -12.07
C ILE A 70 -0.45 2.22 -12.26
N ALA A 71 -0.12 1.79 -13.48
CA ALA A 71 0.25 0.41 -13.77
C ALA A 71 1.51 -0.03 -13.02
N ALA A 72 2.53 0.83 -12.95
CA ALA A 72 3.76 0.55 -12.19
C ALA A 72 3.47 0.43 -10.69
N ARG A 73 2.62 1.29 -10.13
CA ARG A 73 2.18 1.20 -8.74
C ARG A 73 1.41 -0.08 -8.46
N LEU A 74 0.50 -0.50 -9.35
CA LEU A 74 -0.19 -1.78 -9.23
C LEU A 74 0.79 -2.97 -9.26
N LYS A 75 1.79 -2.95 -10.15
CA LYS A 75 2.86 -3.96 -10.18
C LYS A 75 3.67 -4.00 -8.88
N SER A 76 3.90 -2.86 -8.22
CA SER A 76 4.58 -2.82 -6.92
C SER A 76 3.81 -3.52 -5.78
N PHE A 77 2.48 -3.64 -5.91
CA PHE A 77 1.64 -4.43 -5.02
C PHE A 77 1.54 -5.92 -5.41
N GLY A 78 2.35 -6.37 -6.39
CA GLY A 78 2.34 -7.75 -6.88
C GLY A 78 1.22 -8.06 -7.88
N MET A 79 0.52 -7.06 -8.40
CA MET A 79 -0.53 -7.26 -9.41
C MET A 79 0.09 -7.43 -10.80
N THR A 80 -0.33 -8.47 -11.53
CA THR A 80 0.02 -8.64 -12.93
C THR A 80 -0.84 -7.74 -13.81
N VAL A 81 -0.34 -6.57 -14.16
CA VAL A 81 -0.97 -5.68 -15.15
C VAL A 81 -0.52 -6.11 -16.55
N ASN A 82 -1.42 -6.76 -17.30
CA ASN A 82 -1.16 -7.23 -18.66
C ASN A 82 -1.04 -6.04 -19.64
N GLU A 83 -0.08 -6.10 -20.56
CA GLU A 83 0.08 -5.11 -21.63
C GLU A 83 -1.16 -5.02 -22.52
N ASN A 84 -1.85 -6.12 -22.78
CA ASN A 84 -3.14 -6.14 -23.49
C ASN A 84 -4.22 -5.37 -22.72
N PHE A 85 -4.19 -5.39 -21.39
CA PHE A 85 -5.13 -4.62 -20.57
C PHE A 85 -4.86 -3.12 -20.72
N LEU A 86 -3.59 -2.70 -20.67
CA LEU A 86 -3.22 -1.30 -20.90
C LEU A 86 -3.55 -0.83 -22.31
N GLY A 87 -3.28 -1.66 -23.33
CA GLY A 87 -3.65 -1.39 -24.72
C GLY A 87 -5.16 -1.20 -24.89
N ASN A 88 -5.97 -2.06 -24.28
CA ASN A 88 -7.43 -1.93 -24.31
C ASN A 88 -7.94 -0.65 -23.64
N VAL A 89 -7.31 -0.23 -22.52
CA VAL A 89 -7.68 1.00 -21.83
C VAL A 89 -7.30 2.24 -22.66
N LEU A 90 -6.14 2.22 -23.33
CA LEU A 90 -5.72 3.27 -24.26
C LEU A 90 -6.68 3.37 -25.46
N LEU A 91 -7.00 2.23 -26.10
CA LEU A 91 -7.94 2.15 -27.22
C LEU A 91 -9.36 2.60 -26.83
N TYR A 92 -9.85 2.22 -25.64
CA TYR A 92 -11.16 2.61 -25.13
C TYR A 92 -11.30 4.13 -24.93
N CYS A 93 -10.19 4.82 -24.73
CA CYS A 93 -10.17 6.27 -24.56
C CYS A 93 -10.03 7.05 -25.87
N GLY A 94 -10.22 6.40 -27.01
CA GLY A 94 -10.23 7.05 -28.33
C GLY A 94 -8.83 7.34 -28.89
N ILE A 95 -7.79 6.82 -28.23
CA ILE A 95 -6.43 6.87 -28.72
C ILE A 95 -6.23 5.66 -29.63
N ASN A 96 -6.23 5.87 -30.95
CA ASN A 96 -5.67 4.88 -31.87
C ASN A 96 -4.14 4.91 -31.75
N ILE A 97 -3.54 3.82 -31.30
CA ILE A 97 -2.10 3.53 -31.48
C ILE A 97 -1.89 2.92 -32.85
#